data_AF-A0A9E2GPP2-F1
#
_entry.id   AF-A0A9E2GPP2-F1
#
_cell.length_a   1.000
_cell.length_b   1.000
_cell.length_c   1.000
_cell.angle_alpha   90.00
_cell.angle_beta   90.00
_cell.angle_gamma   90.00
#
_symmetry.space_group_name_H-M   'P 1'
#
loop_
_entity.id
_entity.type
_entity.pdbx_description
1 polymer ?
#
loop_
_entity_poly.entity_id
_entity_poly.type
_entity_poly.pdbx_seq_one_letter_code
_entity_poly.pdbx_strand_id
1 'polypeptide(L)'
;MNKTFRLLVVVAAALVFTHGCGGGGSGESDDSNLGSSGSSSSGGSTSSSSGTSSSGSTSSSGSGSSSGGVTLVPGDYALTAWNDLGMHCVDGVDYSIMSILPPYNNLHAQLVDRRTNEQVTSGVTITYQSIADLDGSINTSSSGKTNFWQYVASLFGASPAADIGLTGNPTPSNTPAPMTFNSTWGWFEAEGIPITPYDDNNQKNFYPMVNVVAKDVSGNVLATAKAVLPVSDEMTCQACHTSRSSGTTAQTAARPPTSGWAFDSDPQKDWKKNVLRIHDDKHAGNSTFTAALTTMGYESTGLAATAAAGKPILCAGCHASNALPGTGIAGISPLTSAQHSSHSQVVDPAQNMQLDDIANRSSCYLCHPGSVTKCLRGAMGSPVDSSGNAVMGCQSCHGSMADVGAQTRVGWLEQPNCQACHYDGKRETSAIDSGTSRLRVVTDSRFATTPNVPDSGHSLFRFSTGHGDLQCEACHGATHAVYPSSHENDNVLSVSLQGYRGTVKECTACHATEPTTTTGGPHGMHTTGQGWIRNHQSPGENNRSSCAYCHGTDYRGTYLSEVRKAKSFSVEGSTVNFVAGQRVGCYECHNGPSGDGRGGTLPANINPAYAGAAGTSLLQADQAILNWLVGK
;
A
#
# COMPACT_ATOMS: atom_id res chain seq x y z
N MET A 1 22.36 -14.17 15.62
CA MET A 1 21.40 -15.24 15.98
C MET A 1 20.24 -15.12 14.99
N ASN A 2 20.27 -15.94 13.93
CA ASN A 2 19.32 -15.90 12.81
C ASN A 2 18.03 -16.65 13.17
N LYS A 3 16.88 -15.98 13.13
CA LYS A 3 15.56 -16.60 13.03
C LYS A 3 14.84 -16.00 11.82
N THR A 4 15.27 -16.45 10.64
CA THR A 4 14.59 -16.18 9.37
C THR A 4 13.50 -17.24 9.18
N PHE A 5 12.28 -16.76 8.88
CA PHE A 5 11.20 -17.42 8.15
C PHE A 5 11.27 -18.96 8.03
N ARG A 6 10.45 -19.67 8.81
CA ARG A 6 10.00 -21.02 8.47
C ARG A 6 8.48 -20.98 8.35
N LEU A 7 8.00 -20.82 7.11
CA LEU A 7 6.68 -21.28 6.73
C LEU A 7 6.74 -22.81 6.76
N LEU A 8 6.40 -23.40 7.90
CA LEU A 8 6.34 -24.85 8.05
C LEU A 8 4.97 -25.29 7.54
N VAL A 9 4.90 -25.60 6.24
CA VAL A 9 3.84 -26.48 5.73
C VAL A 9 4.05 -27.82 6.41
N VAL A 10 3.22 -28.13 7.40
CA VAL A 10 3.25 -29.39 8.13
C VAL A 10 2.81 -30.50 7.18
N VAL A 11 3.76 -31.16 6.52
CA VAL A 11 3.55 -32.49 5.96
C VAL A 11 3.65 -33.47 7.12
N ALA A 12 2.50 -33.84 7.69
CA ALA A 12 2.42 -34.89 8.69
C ALA A 12 2.66 -36.26 8.03
N ALA A 13 3.89 -36.77 8.13
CA ALA A 13 4.18 -38.19 7.94
C ALA A 13 4.29 -38.84 9.31
N ALA A 14 3.29 -39.66 9.65
CA ALA A 14 3.28 -40.48 10.85
C ALA A 14 4.38 -41.56 10.77
N LEU A 15 5.27 -41.60 11.76
CA LEU A 15 6.08 -42.77 12.08
C LEU A 15 6.27 -42.85 13.59
N VAL A 16 5.64 -43.88 14.16
CA VAL A 16 5.71 -44.32 15.54
C VAL A 16 7.11 -44.87 15.83
N PHE A 17 7.81 -44.36 16.84
CA PHE A 17 8.74 -45.16 17.64
C PHE A 17 8.83 -44.62 19.08
N THR A 18 8.67 -45.55 20.02
CA THR A 18 8.72 -45.42 21.48
C THR A 18 10.15 -45.42 22.03
N HIS A 19 10.27 -45.03 23.31
CA HIS A 19 11.43 -45.00 24.24
C HIS A 19 12.23 -43.68 24.21
N GLY A 20 12.53 -42.98 25.30
CA GLY A 20 12.31 -43.20 26.72
C GLY A 20 13.39 -42.44 27.53
N CYS A 21 12.95 -41.77 28.59
CA CYS A 21 13.68 -41.43 29.84
C CYS A 21 14.84 -40.42 29.88
N GLY A 22 14.78 -39.56 30.93
CA GLY A 22 15.87 -38.76 31.51
C GLY A 22 15.69 -37.25 31.29
N GLY A 23 15.49 -36.37 32.27
CA GLY A 23 15.68 -36.43 33.72
C GLY A 23 16.52 -35.22 34.17
N GLY A 24 15.99 -34.43 35.12
CA GLY A 24 16.70 -33.37 35.85
C GLY A 24 16.46 -31.95 35.32
N GLY A 25 16.02 -30.94 36.08
CA GLY A 25 15.87 -30.81 37.54
C GLY A 25 16.71 -29.65 38.06
N SER A 26 16.06 -28.50 38.31
CA SER A 26 16.41 -27.42 39.26
C SER A 26 15.37 -26.31 39.03
N GLY A 27 14.42 -26.03 39.93
CA GLY A 27 14.65 -25.40 41.25
C GLY A 27 14.92 -23.90 41.01
N GLU A 28 14.19 -22.91 41.51
CA GLU A 28 13.36 -22.79 42.71
C GLU A 28 12.24 -21.77 42.46
N SER A 29 11.09 -22.01 43.08
CA SER A 29 10.05 -21.02 43.37
C SER A 29 10.15 -20.59 44.84
N ASP A 30 9.27 -19.65 45.22
CA ASP A 30 8.86 -19.30 46.59
C ASP A 30 9.62 -18.07 47.16
N ASP A 31 9.03 -17.10 47.86
CA ASP A 31 7.72 -17.09 48.51
C ASP A 31 7.27 -15.67 48.95
N SER A 32 5.95 -15.59 49.13
CA SER A 32 5.03 -14.74 49.91
C SER A 32 5.45 -13.70 50.99
N ASN A 33 4.64 -12.61 51.09
CA ASN A 33 3.94 -12.08 52.31
C ASN A 33 3.23 -10.74 51.97
N LEU A 34 1.88 -10.59 52.01
CA LEU A 34 0.90 -10.42 53.12
C LEU A 34 0.94 -9.09 53.91
N GLY A 35 -0.22 -8.43 54.00
CA GLY A 35 -0.61 -7.39 54.99
C GLY A 35 -1.25 -6.14 54.38
N SER A 36 -2.56 -6.06 54.12
CA SER A 36 -3.70 -5.78 55.02
C SER A 36 -4.10 -4.29 55.19
N SER A 37 -5.33 -3.99 54.71
CA SER A 37 -6.46 -3.26 55.35
C SER A 37 -6.54 -1.72 55.52
N GLY A 38 -7.72 -1.18 55.15
CA GLY A 38 -8.38 0.07 55.62
C GLY A 38 -8.82 1.01 54.46
N SER A 39 -10.06 1.01 53.94
CA SER A 39 -11.32 1.63 54.46
C SER A 39 -11.12 3.11 54.88
N SER A 40 -11.87 4.15 54.48
CA SER A 40 -13.26 4.30 54.01
C SER A 40 -13.57 5.79 53.65
N SER A 41 -14.68 6.01 52.90
CA SER A 41 -15.65 7.15 52.98
C SER A 41 -15.19 8.59 52.64
N SER A 42 -15.96 9.55 52.07
CA SER A 42 -17.33 9.67 51.52
C SER A 42 -17.57 11.16 51.16
N GLY A 43 -18.54 11.47 50.28
CA GLY A 43 -19.18 12.80 50.13
C GLY A 43 -18.92 13.45 48.75
N GLY A 44 -19.88 13.79 47.90
CA GLY A 44 -21.32 14.00 48.06
C GLY A 44 -21.62 15.50 48.11
N SER A 45 -22.06 16.11 46.99
CA SER A 45 -22.95 17.28 46.97
C SER A 45 -23.46 17.60 45.57
N THR A 46 -24.78 17.55 45.46
CA THR A 46 -25.68 18.02 44.41
C THR A 46 -25.92 19.53 44.51
N SER A 47 -26.13 20.21 43.39
CA SER A 47 -27.05 21.37 43.34
C SER A 47 -27.56 21.62 41.92
N SER A 48 -28.86 21.44 41.77
CA SER A 48 -29.71 21.84 40.65
C SER A 48 -30.20 23.28 40.82
N SER A 49 -30.34 24.03 39.73
CA SER A 49 -31.30 25.14 39.64
C SER A 49 -31.74 25.40 38.20
N SER A 50 -33.05 25.32 38.03
CA SER A 50 -33.91 25.61 36.88
C SER A 50 -34.06 27.10 36.56
N GLY A 51 -34.39 27.43 35.30
CA GLY A 51 -34.78 28.79 34.90
C GLY A 51 -35.19 28.94 33.43
N THR A 52 -36.47 28.63 33.17
CA THR A 52 -37.46 29.30 32.30
C THR A 52 -37.12 29.84 30.89
N SER A 53 -38.03 29.48 29.99
CA SER A 53 -38.24 29.86 28.59
C SER A 53 -38.66 31.32 28.36
N SER A 54 -38.28 31.87 27.20
CA SER A 54 -39.07 32.88 26.47
C SER A 54 -38.67 32.97 24.99
N SER A 55 -39.68 32.86 24.14
CA SER A 55 -39.65 33.01 22.68
C SER A 55 -39.33 34.45 22.24
N GLY A 56 -38.65 34.59 21.11
CA GLY A 56 -38.44 35.88 20.44
C GLY A 56 -37.81 35.70 19.07
N SER A 57 -38.65 35.60 18.05
CA SER A 57 -38.24 35.61 16.64
C SER A 57 -37.99 37.05 16.18
N THR A 58 -36.78 37.35 15.69
CA THR A 58 -36.55 38.41 14.70
C THR A 58 -35.30 38.08 13.89
N SER A 59 -35.52 37.93 12.59
CA SER A 59 -34.54 37.82 11.52
C SER A 59 -33.79 39.13 11.29
N SER A 60 -32.46 39.09 11.22
CA SER A 60 -31.68 40.00 10.36
C SER A 60 -30.38 39.34 9.93
N SER A 61 -30.18 39.40 8.62
CA SER A 61 -29.17 38.72 7.83
C SER A 61 -27.78 39.31 8.05
N GLY A 62 -26.80 38.43 8.30
CA GLY A 62 -25.39 38.75 8.28
C GLY A 62 -24.61 37.50 7.87
N SER A 63 -24.37 37.36 6.57
CA SER A 63 -23.61 36.27 5.97
C SER A 63 -22.15 36.31 6.43
N GLY A 64 -21.85 35.63 7.53
CA GLY A 64 -20.50 35.20 7.88
C GLY A 64 -20.28 33.80 7.31
N SER A 65 -19.50 33.70 6.24
CA SER A 65 -19.00 32.40 5.75
C SER A 65 -18.19 31.73 6.85
N SER A 66 -18.80 30.73 7.49
CA SER A 66 -18.10 29.81 8.38
C SER A 66 -17.08 29.02 7.57
N SER A 67 -15.81 29.18 7.93
CA SER A 67 -14.73 28.27 7.56
C SER A 67 -15.15 26.82 7.81
N GLY A 68 -15.24 26.02 6.76
CA GLY A 68 -15.46 24.58 6.82
C GLY A 68 -14.30 23.88 7.53
N GLY A 69 -14.29 23.93 8.85
CA GLY A 69 -13.53 23.01 9.68
C GLY A 69 -14.21 21.66 9.60
N VAL A 70 -13.63 20.72 8.85
CA VAL A 70 -13.92 19.31 9.05
C VAL A 70 -13.54 19.02 10.50
N THR A 71 -14.54 18.80 11.35
CA THR A 71 -14.35 18.26 12.69
C THR A 71 -13.74 16.88 12.50
N LEU A 72 -12.46 16.74 12.86
CA LEU A 72 -11.80 15.44 13.00
C LEU A 72 -12.68 14.54 13.85
N VAL A 73 -12.70 13.23 13.60
CA VAL A 73 -13.46 12.29 14.43
C VAL A 73 -13.10 12.56 15.92
N PRO A 74 -14.04 13.03 16.74
CA PRO A 74 -13.78 13.21 18.16
C PRO A 74 -13.54 11.82 18.76
N GLY A 75 -12.41 11.65 19.43
CA GLY A 75 -12.02 10.37 20.00
C GLY A 75 -10.60 10.40 20.52
N ASP A 76 -10.36 9.64 21.58
CA ASP A 76 -9.05 9.54 22.24
C ASP A 76 -8.04 8.71 21.43
N TYR A 77 -8.46 8.10 20.31
CA TYR A 77 -7.65 7.20 19.50
C TYR A 77 -7.69 7.56 18.01
N ALA A 78 -6.62 7.21 17.30
CA ALA A 78 -6.53 7.26 15.85
C ALA A 78 -6.16 5.88 15.31
N LEU A 79 -6.91 5.39 14.31
CA LEU A 79 -6.66 4.10 13.67
C LEU A 79 -6.28 4.35 12.20
N THR A 80 -5.15 3.78 11.78
CA THR A 80 -4.74 3.70 10.38
C THR A 80 -4.92 2.27 9.88
N ALA A 81 -5.28 2.10 8.61
CA ALA A 81 -5.39 0.78 7.98
C ALA A 81 -5.09 0.86 6.47
N TRP A 82 -4.31 -0.09 5.94
CA TRP A 82 -3.85 -0.03 4.55
C TRP A 82 -3.56 -1.40 3.97
N ASN A 83 -3.52 -1.47 2.63
CA ASN A 83 -2.93 -2.59 1.90
C ASN A 83 -1.42 -2.35 1.68
N ASP A 84 -0.61 -3.41 1.67
CA ASP A 84 0.86 -3.39 1.64
C ASP A 84 1.52 -3.05 0.29
N LEU A 85 0.80 -3.18 -0.83
CA LEU A 85 1.37 -2.99 -2.19
C LEU A 85 0.66 -1.90 -2.99
N GLY A 86 -0.61 -1.69 -2.70
CA GLY A 86 -1.54 -0.84 -3.46
C GLY A 86 -2.28 -1.61 -4.55
N MET A 87 -1.88 -2.84 -4.88
CA MET A 87 -2.61 -3.75 -5.77
C MET A 87 -2.04 -5.17 -5.65
N HIS A 88 -2.88 -6.15 -5.34
CA HIS A 88 -2.56 -7.57 -5.51
C HIS A 88 -3.10 -8.09 -6.84
N CYS A 89 -2.52 -9.18 -7.32
CA CYS A 89 -2.92 -9.80 -8.60
C CYS A 89 -3.44 -11.21 -8.35
N VAL A 90 -4.34 -11.67 -9.22
CA VAL A 90 -4.92 -13.02 -9.18
C VAL A 90 -4.98 -13.58 -10.61
N ASP A 91 -4.87 -14.90 -10.77
CA ASP A 91 -4.85 -15.56 -12.11
C ASP A 91 -6.22 -15.61 -12.82
N GLY A 92 -7.15 -14.78 -12.36
CA GLY A 92 -8.55 -14.75 -12.78
C GLY A 92 -9.38 -15.86 -12.13
N VAL A 93 -10.29 -16.42 -12.94
CA VAL A 93 -11.34 -17.33 -12.47
C VAL A 93 -10.99 -18.83 -12.60
N ASP A 94 -9.89 -19.16 -13.28
CA ASP A 94 -9.48 -20.55 -13.56
C ASP A 94 -8.08 -20.89 -13.01
N TYR A 95 -8.00 -22.00 -12.28
CA TYR A 95 -6.77 -22.55 -11.69
C TYR A 95 -6.54 -24.00 -12.15
N SER A 96 -7.31 -24.49 -13.13
CA SER A 96 -7.25 -25.89 -13.58
C SER A 96 -6.05 -26.21 -14.47
N ILE A 97 -5.39 -25.20 -15.06
CA ILE A 97 -4.28 -25.37 -16.00
C ILE A 97 -2.94 -24.99 -15.36
N MET A 98 -2.82 -23.76 -14.88
CA MET A 98 -1.62 -23.24 -14.23
C MET A 98 -1.97 -22.11 -13.29
N SER A 99 -1.05 -21.80 -12.37
CA SER A 99 -1.14 -20.66 -11.47
C SER A 99 0.21 -19.96 -11.32
N ILE A 100 0.16 -18.63 -11.34
CA ILE A 100 1.24 -17.72 -10.98
C ILE A 100 0.97 -17.16 -9.58
N LEU A 101 -0.25 -16.70 -9.30
CA LEU A 101 -0.65 -16.09 -8.04
C LEU A 101 -2.03 -16.56 -7.56
N PRO A 102 -2.17 -16.94 -6.28
CA PRO A 102 -3.48 -17.23 -5.68
C PRO A 102 -4.29 -15.93 -5.47
N PRO A 103 -5.60 -16.03 -5.17
CA PRO A 103 -6.32 -14.91 -4.55
C PRO A 103 -5.64 -14.58 -3.22
N TYR A 104 -5.13 -13.36 -3.09
CA TYR A 104 -4.33 -12.95 -1.95
C TYR A 104 -4.39 -11.44 -1.79
N ASN A 105 -4.42 -10.98 -0.54
CA ASN A 105 -4.34 -9.57 -0.19
C ASN A 105 -3.88 -9.45 1.27
N ASN A 106 -3.20 -8.37 1.60
CA ASN A 106 -2.75 -8.09 2.96
C ASN A 106 -3.40 -6.81 3.46
N LEU A 107 -3.85 -6.84 4.72
CA LEU A 107 -4.38 -5.69 5.43
C LEU A 107 -3.56 -5.47 6.69
N HIS A 108 -3.03 -4.26 6.87
CA HIS A 108 -2.32 -3.85 8.07
C HIS A 108 -3.08 -2.72 8.77
N ALA A 109 -2.87 -2.58 10.08
CA ALA A 109 -3.42 -1.49 10.88
C ALA A 109 -2.53 -1.13 12.08
N GLN A 110 -2.54 0.16 12.46
CA GLN A 110 -1.93 0.64 13.71
C GLN A 110 -2.91 1.56 14.44
N LEU A 111 -3.02 1.36 15.76
CA LEU A 111 -3.85 2.18 16.66
C LEU A 111 -2.95 3.07 17.51
N VAL A 112 -3.27 4.34 17.63
CA VAL A 112 -2.55 5.32 18.46
C VAL A 112 -3.50 5.88 19.51
N ASP A 113 -3.08 5.92 20.78
CA ASP A 113 -3.75 6.70 21.82
C ASP A 113 -3.26 8.15 21.72
N ARG A 114 -4.16 9.04 21.31
CA ARG A 114 -3.86 10.45 21.03
C ARG A 114 -3.54 11.24 22.30
N ARG A 115 -3.86 10.71 23.47
CA ARG A 115 -3.60 11.35 24.77
C ARG A 115 -2.19 11.07 25.25
N THR A 116 -1.71 9.83 25.08
CA THR A 116 -0.35 9.42 25.46
C THR A 116 0.64 9.60 24.32
N ASN A 117 0.17 9.69 23.07
CA ASN A 117 0.95 9.67 21.83
C ASN A 117 1.69 8.35 21.60
N GLU A 118 1.17 7.25 22.17
CA GLU A 118 1.77 5.93 22.06
C GLU A 118 0.93 5.02 21.17
N GLN A 119 1.60 4.10 20.49
CA GLN A 119 0.93 3.03 19.78
C GLN A 119 0.30 2.04 20.79
N VAL A 120 -0.94 1.65 20.53
CA VAL A 120 -1.65 0.63 21.30
C VAL A 120 -1.45 -0.73 20.64
N THR A 121 -0.79 -1.65 21.35
CA THR A 121 -0.38 -2.97 20.84
C THR A 121 -0.99 -4.15 21.60
N SER A 122 -1.67 -3.88 22.73
CA SER A 122 -2.29 -4.90 23.57
C SER A 122 -3.55 -4.35 24.24
N GLY A 123 -4.35 -5.23 24.85
CA GLY A 123 -5.61 -4.84 25.48
C GLY A 123 -6.70 -4.38 24.49
N VAL A 124 -6.52 -4.69 23.21
CA VAL A 124 -7.45 -4.33 22.13
C VAL A 124 -7.64 -5.49 21.16
N THR A 125 -8.80 -5.51 20.52
CA THR A 125 -9.09 -6.39 19.38
C THR A 125 -9.33 -5.51 18.16
N ILE A 126 -8.63 -5.82 17.06
CA ILE A 126 -8.87 -5.18 15.77
C ILE A 126 -9.51 -6.19 14.82
N THR A 127 -10.58 -5.79 14.15
CA THR A 127 -11.31 -6.64 13.20
C THR A 127 -11.53 -5.93 11.87
N TYR A 128 -11.65 -6.69 10.79
CA TYR A 128 -12.06 -6.19 9.47
C TYR A 128 -13.38 -6.85 9.00
N GLN A 129 -14.18 -6.12 8.24
CA GLN A 129 -15.40 -6.62 7.59
C GLN A 129 -15.64 -5.87 6.27
N SER A 130 -16.38 -6.47 5.34
CA SER A 130 -16.75 -5.80 4.08
C SER A 130 -17.64 -4.60 4.33
N ILE A 131 -17.49 -3.59 3.47
CA ILE A 131 -18.43 -2.48 3.33
C ILE A 131 -18.63 -2.16 1.86
N ALA A 132 -19.76 -1.53 1.55
CA ALA A 132 -19.94 -0.91 0.25
C ALA A 132 -18.92 0.21 0.06
N ASP A 133 -18.29 0.25 -1.11
CA ASP A 133 -17.42 1.35 -1.49
C ASP A 133 -18.21 2.63 -1.83
N LEU A 134 -17.51 3.66 -2.33
CA LEU A 134 -18.13 4.95 -2.65
C LEU A 134 -19.16 4.87 -3.80
N ASP A 135 -19.08 3.83 -4.64
CA ASP A 135 -20.01 3.58 -5.75
C ASP A 135 -21.11 2.57 -5.37
N GLY A 136 -21.10 2.08 -4.12
CA GLY A 136 -22.08 1.14 -3.60
C GLY A 136 -21.78 -0.34 -3.87
N SER A 137 -20.63 -0.66 -4.47
CA SER A 137 -20.22 -2.04 -4.71
C SER A 137 -19.65 -2.68 -3.45
N ILE A 138 -20.02 -3.93 -3.18
CA ILE A 138 -19.58 -4.69 -2.00
C ILE A 138 -19.16 -6.10 -2.38
N ASN A 139 -18.12 -6.59 -1.73
CA ASN A 139 -17.59 -7.93 -1.94
C ASN A 139 -17.52 -8.68 -0.60
N THR A 140 -18.39 -9.67 -0.40
CA THR A 140 -18.51 -10.44 0.87
C THR A 140 -18.12 -11.91 0.74
N SER A 141 -17.76 -12.36 -0.47
CA SER A 141 -17.40 -13.76 -0.75
C SER A 141 -16.51 -13.86 -1.98
N SER A 142 -15.80 -14.96 -2.15
CA SER A 142 -14.86 -15.21 -3.26
C SER A 142 -14.96 -16.63 -3.82
N SER A 143 -15.39 -17.61 -3.02
CA SER A 143 -15.50 -19.03 -3.39
C SER A 143 -16.45 -19.34 -4.54
N GLY A 144 -17.47 -18.50 -4.76
CA GLY A 144 -18.37 -18.60 -5.93
C GLY A 144 -17.84 -17.94 -7.21
N LYS A 145 -16.70 -17.25 -7.14
CA LYS A 145 -16.21 -16.33 -8.21
C LYS A 145 -14.97 -16.88 -8.92
N THR A 146 -14.40 -17.98 -8.44
CA THR A 146 -13.23 -18.65 -9.02
C THR A 146 -13.20 -20.12 -8.59
N ASN A 147 -12.53 -20.98 -9.36
CA ASN A 147 -12.33 -22.38 -8.99
C ASN A 147 -11.06 -22.63 -8.13
N PHE A 148 -10.44 -21.59 -7.56
CA PHE A 148 -9.22 -21.69 -6.75
C PHE A 148 -9.26 -22.81 -5.68
N TRP A 149 -10.32 -22.85 -4.86
CA TRP A 149 -10.45 -23.84 -3.77
C TRP A 149 -10.56 -25.29 -4.26
N GLN A 150 -10.89 -25.53 -5.54
CA GLN A 150 -10.84 -26.87 -6.13
C GLN A 150 -9.40 -27.35 -6.36
N TYR A 151 -8.49 -26.42 -6.67
CA TYR A 151 -7.12 -26.73 -7.13
C TYR A 151 -6.02 -26.36 -6.12
N VAL A 152 -6.37 -25.64 -5.05
CA VAL A 152 -5.43 -25.18 -4.02
C VAL A 152 -4.58 -26.30 -3.41
N ALA A 153 -5.14 -27.50 -3.24
CA ALA A 153 -4.40 -28.65 -2.73
C ALA A 153 -3.31 -29.12 -3.69
N SER A 154 -3.61 -29.13 -4.99
CA SER A 154 -2.65 -29.53 -6.03
C SER A 154 -1.58 -28.47 -6.26
N LEU A 155 -1.97 -27.18 -6.21
CA LEU A 155 -1.09 -26.05 -6.48
C LEU A 155 -0.20 -25.69 -5.28
N PHE A 156 -0.77 -25.60 -4.09
CA PHE A 156 -0.13 -25.03 -2.90
C PHE A 156 0.05 -26.04 -1.75
N GLY A 157 -0.41 -27.29 -1.91
CA GLY A 157 -0.32 -28.30 -0.86
C GLY A 157 -1.19 -28.01 0.36
N ALA A 158 -2.15 -27.09 0.24
CA ALA A 158 -3.04 -26.65 1.31
C ALA A 158 -4.51 -26.96 0.99
N SER A 159 -5.36 -27.07 2.00
CA SER A 159 -6.80 -27.32 1.82
C SER A 159 -7.65 -26.41 2.69
N PRO A 160 -7.55 -25.07 2.50
CA PRO A 160 -8.42 -24.15 3.21
C PRO A 160 -9.88 -24.39 2.83
N ALA A 161 -10.79 -24.11 3.77
CA ALA A 161 -12.22 -24.08 3.47
C ALA A 161 -12.56 -22.97 2.47
N ALA A 162 -13.73 -23.04 1.86
CA ALA A 162 -14.26 -21.97 1.01
C ALA A 162 -14.17 -20.61 1.72
N ASP A 163 -13.77 -19.57 0.99
CA ASP A 163 -13.56 -18.20 1.49
C ASP A 163 -12.47 -18.07 2.56
N ILE A 164 -11.67 -19.10 2.81
CA ILE A 164 -10.48 -19.04 3.67
C ILE A 164 -9.22 -19.02 2.80
N GLY A 165 -8.30 -18.10 3.12
CA GLY A 165 -7.03 -17.94 2.42
C GLY A 165 -5.97 -18.95 2.85
N LEU A 166 -4.82 -18.94 2.16
CA LEU A 166 -3.70 -19.85 2.45
C LEU A 166 -3.10 -19.66 3.85
N THR A 167 -3.30 -18.50 4.46
CA THR A 167 -2.86 -18.11 5.80
C THR A 167 -3.94 -18.30 6.88
N GLY A 168 -5.13 -18.77 6.49
CA GLY A 168 -6.26 -18.98 7.41
C GLY A 168 -7.17 -17.75 7.59
N ASN A 169 -6.83 -16.59 7.03
CA ASN A 169 -7.68 -15.41 7.10
C ASN A 169 -8.86 -15.51 6.11
N PRO A 170 -10.09 -15.18 6.53
CA PRO A 170 -11.25 -15.25 5.65
C PRO A 170 -11.30 -14.07 4.67
N THR A 171 -11.95 -14.26 3.53
CA THR A 171 -12.49 -13.16 2.72
C THR A 171 -13.33 -12.27 3.62
N PRO A 172 -13.22 -10.93 3.52
CA PRO A 172 -14.07 -10.05 4.32
C PRO A 172 -15.54 -10.37 4.01
N SER A 173 -16.36 -10.40 5.06
CA SER A 173 -17.79 -10.66 4.95
C SER A 173 -18.57 -9.63 5.76
N ASN A 174 -19.89 -9.83 5.91
CA ASN A 174 -20.69 -9.05 6.86
C ASN A 174 -20.38 -9.36 8.33
N THR A 175 -19.60 -10.41 8.60
CA THR A 175 -19.13 -10.77 9.95
C THR A 175 -17.70 -10.27 10.14
N PRO A 176 -17.40 -9.53 11.24
CA PRO A 176 -16.04 -9.12 11.55
C PRO A 176 -15.10 -10.31 11.73
N ALA A 177 -13.96 -10.27 11.04
CA ALA A 177 -12.85 -11.20 11.19
C ALA A 177 -11.70 -10.53 11.97
N PRO A 178 -11.02 -11.24 12.90
CA PRO A 178 -9.95 -10.66 13.70
C PRO A 178 -8.67 -10.45 12.88
N MET A 179 -7.90 -9.43 13.25
CA MET A 179 -6.51 -9.23 12.84
C MET A 179 -5.58 -9.64 13.98
N THR A 180 -4.38 -10.12 13.65
CA THR A 180 -3.38 -10.58 14.62
C THR A 180 -2.29 -9.53 14.81
N PHE A 181 -1.84 -9.29 16.04
CA PHE A 181 -0.70 -8.39 16.27
C PHE A 181 0.62 -9.06 15.89
N ASN A 182 1.37 -8.43 15.00
CA ASN A 182 2.72 -8.82 14.62
C ASN A 182 3.72 -7.97 15.41
N SER A 183 4.35 -8.58 16.42
CA SER A 183 5.33 -7.89 17.27
C SER A 183 6.66 -7.59 16.57
N THR A 184 6.96 -8.25 15.44
CA THR A 184 8.18 -7.98 14.67
C THR A 184 8.06 -6.63 13.96
N TRP A 185 6.88 -6.34 13.41
CA TRP A 185 6.63 -5.14 12.63
C TRP A 185 5.83 -4.05 13.37
N GLY A 186 5.31 -4.37 14.55
CA GLY A 186 4.56 -3.40 15.35
C GLY A 186 3.25 -3.00 14.67
N TRP A 187 2.50 -3.93 14.11
CA TRP A 187 1.18 -3.67 13.53
C TRP A 187 0.22 -4.83 13.75
N PHE A 188 -1.07 -4.60 13.53
CA PHE A 188 -2.06 -5.67 13.38
C PHE A 188 -2.17 -6.04 11.90
N GLU A 189 -2.25 -7.34 11.58
CA GLU A 189 -2.31 -7.84 10.22
C GLU A 189 -3.39 -8.91 10.01
N ALA A 190 -3.93 -8.93 8.80
CA ALA A 190 -4.59 -10.07 8.20
C ALA A 190 -3.96 -10.27 6.81
N GLU A 191 -2.95 -11.15 6.75
CA GLU A 191 -2.28 -11.48 5.50
C GLU A 191 -3.03 -12.60 4.75
N GLY A 192 -2.92 -12.66 3.43
CA GLY A 192 -3.46 -13.74 2.62
C GLY A 192 -4.98 -13.84 2.55
N ILE A 193 -5.66 -12.70 2.62
CA ILE A 193 -7.10 -12.57 2.40
C ILE A 193 -7.42 -12.93 0.94
N PRO A 194 -8.24 -13.95 0.65
CA PRO A 194 -8.45 -14.44 -0.72
C PRO A 194 -9.56 -13.67 -1.46
N ILE A 195 -9.49 -12.34 -1.44
CA ILE A 195 -10.48 -11.47 -2.11
C ILE A 195 -10.29 -11.46 -3.63
N THR A 196 -11.39 -11.40 -4.37
CA THR A 196 -11.41 -11.41 -5.85
C THR A 196 -11.84 -10.06 -6.44
N PRO A 197 -11.49 -9.74 -7.71
CA PRO A 197 -11.87 -8.49 -8.38
C PRO A 197 -13.33 -8.45 -8.86
N TYR A 198 -14.20 -9.22 -8.20
CA TYR A 198 -15.61 -9.39 -8.55
C TYR A 198 -16.44 -9.19 -7.29
N ASP A 199 -17.40 -8.27 -7.37
CA ASP A 199 -18.31 -7.97 -6.28
C ASP A 199 -19.41 -9.04 -6.16
N ASP A 200 -20.35 -8.85 -5.22
CA ASP A 200 -21.40 -9.85 -4.96
C ASP A 200 -22.43 -9.97 -6.08
N ASN A 201 -22.46 -9.01 -7.00
CA ASN A 201 -23.27 -9.04 -8.23
C ASN A 201 -22.46 -9.55 -9.45
N ASN A 202 -21.27 -10.12 -9.20
CA ASN A 202 -20.29 -10.53 -10.21
C ASN A 202 -19.85 -9.39 -11.15
N GLN A 203 -19.98 -8.14 -10.73
CA GLN A 203 -19.44 -6.99 -11.44
C GLN A 203 -17.98 -6.79 -11.08
N LYS A 204 -17.20 -6.24 -12.02
CA LYS A 204 -15.80 -5.92 -11.75
C LYS A 204 -15.70 -4.81 -10.72
N ASN A 205 -15.03 -5.11 -9.61
CA ASN A 205 -14.60 -4.13 -8.63
C ASN A 205 -13.17 -4.47 -8.19
N PHE A 206 -12.22 -3.65 -8.63
CA PHE A 206 -10.81 -3.82 -8.33
C PHE A 206 -10.38 -3.16 -7.01
N TYR A 207 -11.29 -2.42 -6.37
CA TYR A 207 -11.02 -1.63 -5.17
C TYR A 207 -12.07 -1.90 -4.07
N PRO A 208 -12.35 -3.17 -3.73
CA PRO A 208 -13.29 -3.49 -2.67
C PRO A 208 -12.82 -2.88 -1.35
N MET A 209 -13.78 -2.43 -0.54
CA MET A 209 -13.52 -1.71 0.71
C MET A 209 -13.83 -2.57 1.93
N VAL A 210 -13.04 -2.36 2.99
CA VAL A 210 -13.26 -2.93 4.31
C VAL A 210 -13.33 -1.86 5.39
N ASN A 211 -14.14 -2.13 6.41
CA ASN A 211 -14.17 -1.38 7.65
C ASN A 211 -13.33 -2.10 8.69
N VAL A 212 -12.37 -1.38 9.26
CA VAL A 212 -11.47 -1.85 10.31
C VAL A 212 -11.85 -1.19 11.62
N VAL A 213 -12.11 -1.98 12.66
CA VAL A 213 -12.62 -1.50 13.94
C VAL A 213 -11.72 -1.97 15.06
N ALA A 214 -11.24 -1.03 15.88
CA ALA A 214 -10.54 -1.32 17.12
C ALA A 214 -11.51 -1.25 18.31
N LYS A 215 -11.47 -2.26 19.17
CA LYS A 215 -12.27 -2.33 20.40
C LYS A 215 -11.40 -2.61 21.61
N ASP A 216 -11.78 -2.08 22.78
CA ASP A 216 -11.19 -2.46 24.05
C ASP A 216 -11.65 -3.88 24.50
N VAL A 217 -11.11 -4.35 25.62
CA VAL A 217 -11.48 -5.65 26.23
C VAL A 217 -12.94 -5.74 26.66
N SER A 218 -13.63 -4.62 26.82
CA SER A 218 -15.05 -4.55 27.17
C SER A 218 -15.96 -4.50 25.92
N GLY A 219 -15.37 -4.46 24.73
CA GLY A 219 -16.08 -4.40 23.45
C GLY A 219 -16.46 -2.99 23.01
N ASN A 220 -16.04 -1.93 23.71
CA ASN A 220 -16.29 -0.56 23.30
C ASN A 220 -15.42 -0.21 22.09
N VAL A 221 -16.01 0.43 21.08
CA VAL A 221 -15.26 0.91 19.91
C VAL A 221 -14.37 2.08 20.31
N LEU A 222 -13.07 1.94 20.08
CA LEU A 222 -12.07 2.98 20.32
C LEU A 222 -11.88 3.89 19.10
N ALA A 223 -11.77 3.27 17.93
CA ALA A 223 -11.59 3.95 16.64
C ALA A 223 -11.98 3.02 15.48
N THR A 224 -12.27 3.64 14.34
CA THR A 224 -12.62 2.96 13.09
C THR A 224 -11.81 3.56 11.95
N ALA A 225 -11.36 2.72 11.03
CA ALA A 225 -10.68 3.09 9.80
C ALA A 225 -11.33 2.35 8.64
N LYS A 226 -11.20 2.88 7.43
CA LYS A 226 -11.71 2.22 6.23
C LYS A 226 -10.60 2.17 5.20
N ALA A 227 -10.40 1.01 4.60
CA ALA A 227 -9.27 0.71 3.73
C ALA A 227 -9.72 -0.07 2.50
N VAL A 228 -8.98 0.09 1.41
CA VAL A 228 -9.17 -0.69 0.19
C VAL A 228 -8.38 -2.01 0.28
N LEU A 229 -8.91 -3.08 -0.29
CA LEU A 229 -8.20 -4.34 -0.56
C LEU A 229 -8.06 -4.54 -2.07
N PRO A 230 -7.17 -3.77 -2.73
CA PRO A 230 -7.12 -3.69 -4.17
C PRO A 230 -6.63 -5.00 -4.77
N VAL A 231 -7.38 -5.55 -5.72
CA VAL A 231 -7.09 -6.82 -6.37
C VAL A 231 -7.45 -6.76 -7.85
N SER A 232 -6.63 -7.36 -8.71
CA SER A 232 -6.83 -7.35 -10.15
C SER A 232 -6.48 -8.68 -10.81
N ASP A 233 -7.19 -9.01 -11.89
CA ASP A 233 -6.91 -10.12 -12.80
C ASP A 233 -6.62 -9.63 -14.23
N GLU A 234 -6.12 -8.39 -14.37
CA GLU A 234 -5.80 -7.78 -15.67
C GLU A 234 -4.58 -8.37 -16.38
N MET A 235 -3.84 -9.29 -15.74
CA MET A 235 -2.69 -9.93 -16.38
C MET A 235 -3.12 -10.58 -17.70
N THR A 236 -2.57 -10.09 -18.82
CA THR A 236 -3.09 -10.34 -20.16
C THR A 236 -2.10 -11.12 -21.03
N CYS A 237 -1.60 -12.25 -20.53
CA CYS A 237 -0.78 -13.17 -21.32
C CYS A 237 -1.47 -13.59 -22.64
N GLN A 238 -2.81 -13.59 -22.65
CA GLN A 238 -3.63 -13.82 -23.84
C GLN A 238 -3.37 -12.85 -24.99
N ALA A 239 -2.81 -11.65 -24.74
CA ALA A 239 -2.48 -10.70 -25.80
C ALA A 239 -1.56 -11.30 -26.88
N CYS A 240 -0.69 -12.24 -26.48
CA CYS A 240 0.21 -12.95 -27.37
C CYS A 240 -0.05 -14.47 -27.39
N HIS A 241 -0.40 -15.08 -26.26
CA HIS A 241 -0.48 -16.54 -26.12
C HIS A 241 -1.85 -17.14 -26.44
N THR A 242 -2.81 -16.38 -26.97
CA THR A 242 -4.10 -16.96 -27.40
C THR A 242 -4.05 -17.49 -28.84
N SER A 243 -4.77 -18.57 -29.10
CA SER A 243 -5.01 -19.12 -30.44
C SER A 243 -6.20 -18.45 -31.17
N ARG A 244 -6.97 -17.62 -30.44
CA ARG A 244 -8.28 -17.11 -30.87
C ARG A 244 -8.20 -15.81 -31.67
N SER A 245 -7.06 -15.14 -31.62
CA SER A 245 -6.72 -14.04 -32.52
C SER A 245 -5.35 -14.33 -33.11
N SER A 246 -5.25 -14.26 -34.44
CA SER A 246 -4.00 -14.54 -35.16
C SER A 246 -3.76 -13.48 -36.23
N GLY A 247 -2.49 -13.24 -36.55
CA GLY A 247 -2.08 -12.37 -37.66
C GLY A 247 -1.10 -11.26 -37.29
N THR A 248 -0.83 -11.01 -36.00
CA THR A 248 0.24 -10.09 -35.60
C THR A 248 1.60 -10.81 -35.53
N THR A 249 2.69 -10.08 -35.74
CA THR A 249 4.06 -10.60 -35.60
C THR A 249 4.29 -11.13 -34.18
N ALA A 250 3.79 -10.43 -33.17
CA ALA A 250 3.91 -10.82 -31.76
C ALA A 250 3.20 -12.14 -31.46
N GLN A 251 1.96 -12.34 -31.92
CA GLN A 251 1.23 -13.59 -31.76
C GLN A 251 1.89 -14.74 -32.53
N THR A 252 2.43 -14.46 -33.72
CA THR A 252 3.18 -15.46 -34.48
C THR A 252 4.44 -15.91 -33.73
N ALA A 253 5.16 -14.97 -33.10
CA ALA A 253 6.34 -15.26 -32.28
C ALA A 253 6.01 -16.02 -30.98
N ALA A 254 4.81 -15.82 -30.42
CA ALA A 254 4.35 -16.49 -29.21
C ALA A 254 3.72 -17.88 -29.45
N ARG A 255 3.57 -18.29 -30.73
CA ARG A 255 3.07 -19.63 -31.08
C ARG A 255 4.11 -20.69 -30.68
N PRO A 256 3.71 -21.76 -29.96
CA PRO A 256 4.60 -22.89 -29.70
C PRO A 256 5.15 -23.46 -31.03
N PRO A 257 6.49 -23.44 -31.23
CA PRO A 257 7.09 -23.69 -32.54
C PRO A 257 6.92 -25.14 -33.02
N THR A 258 6.89 -26.10 -32.10
CA THR A 258 6.80 -27.53 -32.41
C THR A 258 5.39 -28.05 -32.19
N SER A 259 4.79 -27.74 -31.04
CA SER A 259 3.47 -28.26 -30.66
C SER A 259 2.29 -27.48 -31.27
N GLY A 260 2.52 -26.24 -31.69
CA GLY A 260 1.47 -25.35 -32.17
C GLY A 260 0.41 -25.00 -31.10
N TRP A 261 -0.61 -24.25 -31.53
CA TRP A 261 -1.67 -23.78 -30.64
C TRP A 261 -2.58 -24.91 -30.13
N ALA A 262 -3.11 -24.74 -28.92
CA ALA A 262 -4.00 -25.68 -28.25
C ALA A 262 -5.46 -25.64 -28.73
N PHE A 263 -5.92 -24.48 -29.20
CA PHE A 263 -7.29 -24.26 -29.66
C PHE A 263 -8.35 -24.70 -28.65
N ASP A 264 -8.21 -24.28 -27.39
CA ASP A 264 -9.21 -24.59 -26.37
C ASP A 264 -10.49 -23.78 -26.60
N SER A 265 -11.66 -24.39 -26.39
CA SER A 265 -12.94 -23.71 -26.53
C SER A 265 -13.18 -22.70 -25.42
N ASP A 266 -12.60 -22.88 -24.24
CA ASP A 266 -12.58 -21.93 -23.14
C ASP A 266 -11.42 -20.92 -23.31
N PRO A 267 -11.71 -19.62 -23.50
CA PRO A 267 -10.67 -18.60 -23.66
C PRO A 267 -9.69 -18.54 -22.47
N GLN A 268 -10.14 -18.79 -21.24
CA GLN A 268 -9.29 -18.71 -20.05
C GLN A 268 -8.30 -19.88 -19.97
N LYS A 269 -8.65 -21.02 -20.56
CA LYS A 269 -7.77 -22.20 -20.61
C LYS A 269 -6.86 -22.17 -21.84
N ASP A 270 -7.33 -21.60 -22.95
CA ASP A 270 -6.59 -21.57 -24.22
C ASP A 270 -5.19 -20.97 -24.05
N TRP A 271 -5.10 -19.73 -23.58
CA TRP A 271 -3.80 -19.07 -23.44
C TRP A 271 -2.92 -19.73 -22.38
N LYS A 272 -3.50 -20.25 -21.28
CA LYS A 272 -2.77 -20.96 -20.24
C LYS A 272 -2.12 -22.23 -20.78
N LYS A 273 -2.86 -23.02 -21.57
CA LYS A 273 -2.33 -24.21 -22.23
C LYS A 273 -1.23 -23.86 -23.22
N ASN A 274 -1.37 -22.77 -23.95
CA ASN A 274 -0.36 -22.32 -24.90
C ASN A 274 0.93 -21.82 -24.22
N VAL A 275 0.83 -21.19 -23.04
CA VAL A 275 1.99 -20.85 -22.20
C VAL A 275 2.75 -22.11 -21.79
N LEU A 276 2.06 -23.15 -21.31
CA LEU A 276 2.71 -24.42 -20.96
C LEU A 276 3.37 -25.09 -22.17
N ARG A 277 2.72 -25.05 -23.34
CA ARG A 277 3.28 -25.63 -24.58
C ARG A 277 4.54 -24.93 -25.06
N ILE A 278 4.55 -23.60 -25.10
CA ILE A 278 5.76 -22.87 -25.52
C ILE A 278 6.88 -23.05 -24.48
N HIS A 279 6.55 -23.19 -23.20
CA HIS A 279 7.52 -23.55 -22.17
C HIS A 279 8.13 -24.93 -22.45
N ASP A 280 7.31 -25.95 -22.67
CA ASP A 280 7.78 -27.31 -22.99
C ASP A 280 8.65 -27.32 -24.25
N ASP A 281 8.23 -26.66 -25.33
CA ASP A 281 8.98 -26.55 -26.59
C ASP A 281 10.36 -25.87 -26.36
N LYS A 282 10.42 -24.80 -25.58
CA LYS A 282 11.68 -24.08 -25.28
C LYS A 282 12.65 -24.89 -24.40
N HIS A 283 12.14 -25.82 -23.62
CA HIS A 283 12.93 -26.63 -22.69
C HIS A 283 13.05 -28.09 -23.11
N ALA A 284 12.61 -28.45 -24.32
CA ALA A 284 12.75 -29.79 -24.87
C ALA A 284 14.22 -30.25 -24.86
N GLY A 285 14.48 -31.43 -24.27
CA GLY A 285 15.82 -31.99 -24.15
C GLY A 285 16.70 -31.36 -23.05
N ASN A 286 16.19 -30.40 -22.28
CA ASN A 286 16.91 -29.83 -21.14
C ASN A 286 16.85 -30.80 -19.93
N SER A 287 18.00 -31.31 -19.51
CA SER A 287 18.11 -32.26 -18.40
C SER A 287 17.65 -31.70 -17.04
N THR A 288 17.88 -30.41 -16.78
CA THR A 288 17.37 -29.72 -15.59
C THR A 288 15.85 -29.70 -15.59
N PHE A 289 15.22 -29.44 -16.74
CA PHE A 289 13.76 -29.47 -16.86
C PHE A 289 13.19 -30.88 -16.63
N THR A 290 13.79 -31.91 -17.23
CA THR A 290 13.37 -33.31 -17.00
C THR A 290 13.51 -33.73 -15.53
N ALA A 291 14.59 -33.32 -14.86
CA ALA A 291 14.79 -33.57 -13.44
C ALA A 291 13.74 -32.83 -12.59
N ALA A 292 13.39 -31.60 -12.97
CA ALA A 292 12.35 -30.82 -12.30
C ALA A 292 10.96 -31.46 -12.42
N LEU A 293 10.58 -31.94 -13.61
CA LEU A 293 9.33 -32.69 -13.82
C LEU A 293 9.25 -33.89 -12.86
N THR A 294 10.33 -34.66 -12.78
CA THR A 294 10.41 -35.82 -11.86
C THR A 294 10.27 -35.40 -10.41
N THR A 295 10.99 -34.35 -9.99
CA THR A 295 10.97 -33.82 -8.62
C THR A 295 9.56 -33.38 -8.20
N MET A 296 8.82 -32.76 -9.12
CA MET A 296 7.44 -32.29 -8.88
C MET A 296 6.37 -33.38 -9.06
N GLY A 297 6.77 -34.58 -9.49
CA GLY A 297 5.85 -35.66 -9.87
C GLY A 297 4.93 -35.23 -11.03
N TYR A 298 5.47 -34.50 -12.00
CA TYR A 298 4.81 -34.13 -13.24
C TYR A 298 5.06 -35.18 -14.32
N GLU A 299 4.24 -35.18 -15.37
CA GLU A 299 4.39 -36.08 -16.51
C GLU A 299 5.75 -35.85 -17.18
N SER A 300 6.44 -36.94 -17.54
CA SER A 300 7.76 -36.87 -18.16
C SER A 300 7.75 -36.23 -19.55
N THR A 301 6.56 -36.12 -20.16
CA THR A 301 6.34 -35.51 -21.48
C THR A 301 6.13 -33.98 -21.41
N GLY A 302 6.04 -33.38 -20.22
CA GLY A 302 6.03 -31.93 -20.05
C GLY A 302 4.89 -31.39 -19.18
N LEU A 303 4.90 -30.07 -19.00
CA LEU A 303 3.91 -29.34 -18.21
C LEU A 303 2.52 -29.37 -18.87
N ALA A 304 2.45 -29.26 -20.20
CA ALA A 304 1.18 -29.28 -20.92
C ALA A 304 0.46 -30.63 -20.78
N ALA A 305 1.21 -31.74 -20.83
CA ALA A 305 0.66 -33.09 -20.61
C ALA A 305 0.19 -33.27 -19.17
N THR A 306 0.95 -32.74 -18.20
CA THR A 306 0.59 -32.76 -16.78
C THR A 306 -0.72 -32.02 -16.50
N ALA A 307 -0.89 -30.82 -17.05
CA ALA A 307 -2.13 -30.06 -16.94
C ALA A 307 -3.30 -30.77 -17.63
N ALA A 308 -3.06 -31.41 -18.78
CA ALA A 308 -4.09 -32.20 -19.47
C ALA A 308 -4.53 -33.44 -18.68
N ALA A 309 -3.64 -34.00 -17.84
CA ALA A 309 -3.95 -35.07 -16.89
C ALA A 309 -4.68 -34.59 -15.63
N GLY A 310 -5.05 -33.30 -15.54
CA GLY A 310 -5.79 -32.72 -14.42
C GLY A 310 -4.93 -32.24 -13.25
N LYS A 311 -3.60 -32.21 -13.42
CA LYS A 311 -2.66 -31.67 -12.42
C LYS A 311 -2.19 -30.28 -12.87
N PRO A 312 -2.73 -29.18 -12.31
CA PRO A 312 -2.33 -27.84 -12.69
C PRO A 312 -0.88 -27.53 -12.26
N ILE A 313 -0.26 -26.57 -12.95
CA ILE A 313 1.14 -26.21 -12.74
C ILE A 313 1.25 -24.93 -11.90
N LEU A 314 1.86 -25.01 -10.72
CA LEU A 314 2.31 -23.82 -9.99
C LEU A 314 3.67 -23.39 -10.53
N CYS A 315 3.78 -22.20 -11.15
CA CYS A 315 5.03 -21.70 -11.71
C CYS A 315 6.12 -21.57 -10.64
N ALA A 316 5.73 -21.08 -9.45
CA ALA A 316 6.62 -20.94 -8.31
C ALA A 316 7.16 -22.29 -7.78
N GLY A 317 6.49 -23.40 -8.09
CA GLY A 317 6.92 -24.74 -7.67
C GLY A 317 8.33 -25.09 -8.18
N CYS A 318 8.62 -24.75 -9.44
CA CYS A 318 9.96 -24.92 -10.03
C CYS A 318 10.81 -23.64 -9.95
N HIS A 319 10.20 -22.47 -10.12
CA HIS A 319 10.90 -21.19 -10.14
C HIS A 319 10.77 -20.45 -8.81
N ALA A 320 11.84 -20.31 -8.05
CA ALA A 320 11.80 -19.64 -6.74
C ALA A 320 11.19 -18.23 -6.82
N SER A 321 10.38 -17.86 -5.81
CA SER A 321 9.76 -16.54 -5.70
C SER A 321 9.71 -16.07 -4.25
N ASN A 322 10.18 -14.85 -4.00
CA ASN A 322 10.09 -14.24 -2.67
C ASN A 322 8.65 -13.85 -2.27
N ALA A 323 7.71 -13.81 -3.22
CA ALA A 323 6.28 -13.70 -2.90
C ALA A 323 5.67 -15.01 -2.37
N LEU A 324 6.33 -16.14 -2.61
CA LEU A 324 5.95 -17.44 -2.06
C LEU A 324 7.19 -18.13 -1.49
N PRO A 325 7.71 -17.66 -0.33
CA PRO A 325 8.96 -18.15 0.24
C PRO A 325 8.98 -19.68 0.44
N GLY A 326 10.14 -20.29 0.26
CA GLY A 326 10.33 -21.74 0.41
C GLY A 326 9.99 -22.57 -0.84
N THR A 327 9.73 -21.92 -1.97
CA THR A 327 9.47 -22.57 -3.26
C THR A 327 10.67 -22.52 -4.20
N GLY A 328 10.60 -23.29 -5.29
CA GLY A 328 11.60 -23.37 -6.33
C GLY A 328 12.55 -24.56 -6.20
N ILE A 329 13.23 -24.88 -7.31
CA ILE A 329 14.23 -25.95 -7.40
C ILE A 329 15.60 -25.31 -7.64
N ALA A 330 16.60 -25.75 -6.89
CA ALA A 330 17.97 -25.26 -7.03
C ALA A 330 18.48 -25.42 -8.46
N GLY A 331 19.15 -24.38 -8.99
CA GLY A 331 19.67 -24.37 -10.37
C GLY A 331 18.66 -23.91 -11.44
N ILE A 332 17.38 -23.71 -11.08
CA ILE A 332 16.39 -23.06 -11.94
C ILE A 332 16.34 -21.57 -11.59
N SER A 333 16.26 -20.71 -12.63
CA SER A 333 16.18 -19.27 -12.42
C SER A 333 14.93 -18.88 -11.62
N PRO A 334 15.01 -17.88 -10.72
CA PRO A 334 13.85 -17.35 -10.02
C PRO A 334 12.78 -16.85 -10.99
N LEU A 335 11.51 -16.92 -10.58
CA LEU A 335 10.36 -16.62 -11.46
C LEU A 335 10.45 -15.21 -12.05
N THR A 336 10.90 -14.23 -11.25
CA THR A 336 11.14 -12.85 -11.70
C THR A 336 12.13 -12.80 -12.86
N SER A 337 13.27 -13.48 -12.76
CA SER A 337 14.28 -13.48 -13.82
C SER A 337 13.80 -14.25 -15.05
N ALA A 338 13.22 -15.44 -14.84
CA ALA A 338 12.71 -16.29 -15.91
C ALA A 338 11.67 -15.57 -16.78
N GLN A 339 10.69 -14.91 -16.15
CA GLN A 339 9.62 -14.20 -16.86
C GLN A 339 10.15 -12.96 -17.57
N HIS A 340 10.81 -12.04 -16.85
CA HIS A 340 11.21 -10.76 -17.46
C HIS A 340 12.29 -10.94 -18.55
N SER A 341 13.31 -11.77 -18.32
CA SER A 341 14.35 -11.99 -19.34
C SER A 341 13.83 -12.71 -20.59
N SER A 342 12.83 -13.57 -20.45
CA SER A 342 12.22 -14.25 -21.61
C SER A 342 11.34 -13.34 -22.46
N HIS A 343 10.87 -12.23 -21.89
CA HIS A 343 9.93 -11.32 -22.53
C HIS A 343 10.54 -9.97 -22.93
N SER A 344 11.72 -9.58 -22.42
CA SER A 344 12.32 -8.28 -22.70
C SER A 344 12.44 -7.99 -24.21
N GLN A 345 12.88 -8.98 -24.99
CA GLN A 345 13.04 -8.82 -26.45
C GLN A 345 11.79 -9.14 -27.28
N VAL A 346 10.67 -9.44 -26.63
CA VAL A 346 9.38 -9.66 -27.32
C VAL A 346 8.83 -8.32 -27.78
N VAL A 347 8.12 -8.31 -28.91
CA VAL A 347 7.46 -7.11 -29.45
C VAL A 347 6.04 -7.00 -28.91
N ASP A 348 5.71 -5.82 -28.39
CA ASP A 348 4.37 -5.43 -27.99
C ASP A 348 3.41 -5.47 -29.19
N PRO A 349 2.33 -6.27 -29.15
CA PRO A 349 1.36 -6.36 -30.25
C PRO A 349 0.60 -5.05 -30.51
N ALA A 350 0.45 -4.18 -29.51
CA ALA A 350 -0.31 -2.95 -29.61
C ALA A 350 0.56 -1.77 -30.07
N GLN A 351 1.78 -1.66 -29.53
CA GLN A 351 2.68 -0.53 -29.80
C GLN A 351 3.73 -0.81 -30.88
N ASN A 352 3.95 -2.08 -31.25
CA ASN A 352 5.02 -2.50 -32.16
C ASN A 352 6.43 -2.03 -31.72
N MET A 353 6.65 -2.01 -30.40
CA MET A 353 7.93 -1.70 -29.73
C MET A 353 8.38 -2.93 -28.94
N GLN A 354 9.67 -3.06 -28.64
CA GLN A 354 10.10 -4.11 -27.70
C GLN A 354 9.51 -3.87 -26.31
N LEU A 355 9.20 -4.93 -25.58
CA LEU A 355 8.69 -4.82 -24.21
C LEU A 355 9.73 -4.22 -23.25
N ASP A 356 11.02 -4.34 -23.58
CA ASP A 356 12.12 -3.73 -22.83
C ASP A 356 12.27 -2.21 -23.02
N ASP A 357 11.56 -1.62 -23.99
CA ASP A 357 11.68 -0.18 -24.26
C ASP A 357 11.24 0.64 -23.03
N ILE A 358 12.15 1.48 -22.53
CA ILE A 358 11.95 2.29 -21.33
C ILE A 358 10.80 3.30 -21.49
N ALA A 359 10.47 3.69 -22.72
CA ALA A 359 9.35 4.57 -23.03
C ALA A 359 8.01 3.84 -23.12
N ASN A 360 8.00 2.50 -23.21
CA ASN A 360 6.78 1.71 -23.35
C ASN A 360 6.20 1.31 -21.99
N ARG A 361 5.54 2.23 -21.27
CA ARG A 361 4.86 1.90 -19.99
C ARG A 361 3.84 0.76 -20.15
N SER A 362 3.14 0.69 -21.30
CA SER A 362 2.15 -0.35 -21.58
C SER A 362 2.73 -1.76 -21.55
N SER A 363 4.03 -1.94 -21.80
CA SER A 363 4.66 -3.26 -21.75
C SER A 363 4.55 -3.91 -20.37
N CYS A 364 4.75 -3.12 -19.30
CA CYS A 364 4.61 -3.59 -17.93
C CYS A 364 3.15 -3.99 -17.62
N TYR A 365 2.19 -3.26 -18.18
CA TYR A 365 0.76 -3.51 -17.97
C TYR A 365 0.18 -4.70 -18.74
N LEU A 366 0.97 -5.34 -19.59
CA LEU A 366 0.58 -6.63 -20.18
C LEU A 366 0.65 -7.77 -19.14
N CYS A 367 1.55 -7.64 -18.16
CA CYS A 367 1.79 -8.68 -17.14
C CYS A 367 1.38 -8.25 -15.74
N HIS A 368 1.45 -6.95 -15.46
CA HIS A 368 1.00 -6.36 -14.20
C HIS A 368 -0.31 -5.60 -14.41
N PRO A 369 -1.16 -5.50 -13.39
CA PRO A 369 -2.38 -4.72 -13.49
C PRO A 369 -2.06 -3.26 -13.76
N GLY A 370 -2.91 -2.58 -14.54
CA GLY A 370 -2.83 -1.13 -14.63
C GLY A 370 -3.37 -0.48 -15.89
N SER A 371 -3.85 -1.27 -16.86
CA SER A 371 -4.48 -0.73 -18.06
C SER A 371 -5.82 -0.05 -17.74
N VAL A 372 -6.65 -0.69 -16.90
CA VAL A 372 -7.90 -0.11 -16.38
C VAL A 372 -7.77 0.15 -14.87
N THR A 373 -7.19 -0.80 -14.13
CA THR A 373 -6.95 -0.72 -12.68
C THR A 373 -5.91 0.29 -12.23
N LYS A 374 -5.16 0.92 -13.14
CA LYS A 374 -4.13 1.92 -12.82
C LYS A 374 -3.31 1.55 -11.56
N CYS A 375 -2.57 0.43 -11.58
CA CYS A 375 -1.80 -0.01 -10.42
C CYS A 375 -0.93 1.12 -9.84
N LEU A 376 -0.14 1.79 -10.69
CA LEU A 376 0.53 3.05 -10.36
C LEU A 376 -0.47 4.23 -10.48
N ARG A 377 -1.10 4.58 -9.36
CA ARG A 377 -2.11 5.65 -9.22
C ARG A 377 -1.87 6.64 -8.09
N GLY A 378 -0.86 6.39 -7.25
CA GLY A 378 -0.45 7.32 -6.21
C GLY A 378 0.18 8.60 -6.77
N ALA A 379 0.66 9.45 -5.86
CA ALA A 379 1.24 10.76 -6.14
C ALA A 379 2.38 10.78 -7.18
N MET A 380 3.08 9.66 -7.34
CA MET A 380 4.15 9.50 -8.35
C MET A 380 3.58 9.17 -9.75
N GLY A 381 2.41 8.56 -9.85
CA GLY A 381 1.77 8.23 -11.13
C GLY A 381 0.91 9.35 -11.70
N SER A 382 0.57 10.36 -10.91
CA SER A 382 -0.34 11.46 -11.29
C SER A 382 0.26 12.56 -12.17
N PRO A 383 1.56 12.95 -12.04
CA PRO A 383 2.10 14.06 -12.82
C PRO A 383 2.10 13.77 -14.32
N VAL A 384 1.64 14.75 -15.11
CA VAL A 384 1.67 14.74 -16.58
C VAL A 384 2.43 15.95 -17.13
N ASP A 385 3.03 15.79 -18.30
CA ASP A 385 3.65 16.89 -19.05
C ASP A 385 2.59 17.81 -19.70
N SER A 386 3.03 18.85 -20.40
CA SER A 386 2.13 19.80 -21.10
C SER A 386 1.27 19.16 -22.19
N SER A 387 1.64 17.97 -22.65
CA SER A 387 0.94 17.20 -23.67
C SER A 387 0.01 16.15 -23.06
N GLY A 388 -0.04 16.05 -21.73
CA GLY A 388 -0.86 15.07 -21.00
C GLY A 388 -0.21 13.70 -20.83
N ASN A 389 1.07 13.52 -21.21
CA ASN A 389 1.77 12.24 -21.02
C ASN A 389 2.26 12.11 -19.58
N ALA A 390 2.23 10.90 -19.03
CA ALA A 390 2.77 10.65 -17.69
C ALA A 390 4.26 11.02 -17.61
N VAL A 391 4.64 11.82 -16.60
CA VAL A 391 6.05 12.21 -16.36
C VAL A 391 6.87 11.04 -15.82
N MET A 392 6.22 10.14 -15.08
CA MET A 392 6.84 8.94 -14.52
C MET A 392 6.02 7.69 -14.89
N GLY A 393 6.74 6.64 -15.26
CA GLY A 393 6.19 5.31 -15.51
C GLY A 393 6.72 4.28 -14.52
N CYS A 394 6.35 3.02 -14.69
CA CYS A 394 6.89 1.91 -13.89
C CYS A 394 8.42 1.87 -14.01
N GLN A 395 8.92 2.08 -15.22
CA GLN A 395 10.34 2.08 -15.56
C GLN A 395 11.16 3.17 -14.85
N SER A 396 10.55 4.33 -14.57
CA SER A 396 11.19 5.41 -13.80
C SER A 396 11.63 4.95 -12.41
N CYS A 397 10.95 3.94 -11.85
CA CYS A 397 11.27 3.40 -10.54
C CYS A 397 12.00 2.06 -10.62
N HIS A 398 11.61 1.19 -11.56
CA HIS A 398 12.04 -0.21 -11.60
C HIS A 398 13.14 -0.53 -12.61
N GLY A 399 13.41 0.37 -13.58
CA GLY A 399 14.29 0.10 -14.72
C GLY A 399 13.56 -0.54 -15.91
N SER A 400 14.32 -0.95 -16.92
CA SER A 400 13.77 -1.69 -18.07
C SER A 400 13.35 -3.11 -17.68
N MET A 401 12.66 -3.82 -18.57
CA MET A 401 12.25 -5.21 -18.32
C MET A 401 13.47 -6.12 -18.10
N ALA A 402 14.55 -5.91 -18.87
CA ALA A 402 15.82 -6.59 -18.71
C ALA A 402 16.48 -6.29 -17.36
N ASP A 403 16.41 -5.05 -16.87
CA ASP A 403 16.89 -4.69 -15.53
C ASP A 403 16.10 -5.42 -14.43
N VAL A 404 14.79 -5.58 -14.58
CA VAL A 404 13.96 -6.40 -13.68
C VAL A 404 14.31 -7.88 -13.77
N GLY A 405 14.62 -8.37 -14.97
CA GLY A 405 14.99 -9.77 -15.21
C GLY A 405 16.42 -10.15 -14.85
N ALA A 406 17.28 -9.18 -14.51
CA ALA A 406 18.68 -9.42 -14.25
C ALA A 406 18.89 -10.48 -13.16
N GLN A 407 19.76 -11.46 -13.42
CA GLN A 407 20.06 -12.54 -12.46
C GLN A 407 20.66 -12.02 -11.15
N THR A 408 21.28 -10.83 -11.17
CA THR A 408 21.81 -10.15 -9.99
C THR A 408 20.75 -9.41 -9.19
N ARG A 409 19.49 -9.38 -9.66
CA ARG A 409 18.39 -8.69 -8.98
C ARG A 409 17.62 -9.66 -8.10
N VAL A 410 17.39 -9.29 -6.84
CA VAL A 410 16.57 -10.08 -5.92
C VAL A 410 15.14 -9.55 -5.94
N GLY A 411 14.28 -10.14 -6.78
CA GLY A 411 12.89 -9.71 -6.93
C GLY A 411 12.12 -9.68 -5.60
N TRP A 412 11.17 -8.74 -5.47
CA TRP A 412 10.40 -8.41 -4.25
C TRP A 412 11.20 -7.81 -3.09
N LEU A 413 12.52 -7.93 -3.07
CA LEU A 413 13.38 -7.38 -2.01
C LEU A 413 14.20 -6.17 -2.49
N GLU A 414 14.61 -6.14 -3.76
CA GLU A 414 15.23 -4.98 -4.40
C GLU A 414 14.19 -4.14 -5.15
N GLN A 415 13.45 -3.36 -4.36
CA GLN A 415 12.40 -2.45 -4.82
C GLN A 415 12.85 -0.99 -4.72
N PRO A 416 12.19 -0.06 -5.44
CA PRO A 416 12.48 1.36 -5.35
C PRO A 416 12.40 1.85 -3.91
N ASN A 417 13.31 2.75 -3.55
CA ASN A 417 13.32 3.41 -2.25
C ASN A 417 13.16 4.93 -2.43
N CYS A 418 12.70 5.58 -1.36
CA CYS A 418 12.28 6.98 -1.41
C CYS A 418 13.45 7.93 -1.69
N GLN A 419 14.60 7.69 -1.06
CA GLN A 419 15.79 8.53 -1.17
C GLN A 419 16.42 8.53 -2.57
N ALA A 420 16.17 7.52 -3.41
CA ALA A 420 16.62 7.53 -4.80
C ALA A 420 16.03 8.71 -5.61
N CYS A 421 14.88 9.26 -5.19
CA CYS A 421 14.27 10.46 -5.78
C CYS A 421 14.20 11.65 -4.82
N HIS A 422 14.11 11.41 -3.50
CA HIS A 422 13.83 12.43 -2.49
C HIS A 422 15.04 12.67 -1.58
N TYR A 423 15.87 13.64 -1.95
CA TYR A 423 17.12 13.95 -1.23
C TYR A 423 17.51 15.41 -1.44
N ASP A 424 18.24 16.02 -0.51
CA ASP A 424 18.75 17.39 -0.59
C ASP A 424 17.66 18.44 -0.88
N GLY A 425 16.41 18.18 -0.49
CA GLY A 425 15.26 19.02 -0.79
C GLY A 425 14.82 19.00 -2.26
N LYS A 426 15.24 17.99 -3.03
CA LYS A 426 14.96 17.78 -4.46
C LYS A 426 14.02 16.61 -4.70
N ARG A 427 13.42 16.59 -5.90
CA ARG A 427 12.64 15.47 -6.45
C ARG A 427 13.11 15.14 -7.85
N GLU A 428 13.65 13.94 -8.01
CA GLU A 428 13.93 13.38 -9.33
C GLU A 428 12.66 12.78 -9.94
N THR A 429 12.65 12.68 -11.27
CA THR A 429 11.62 11.95 -12.04
C THR A 429 12.03 10.51 -12.36
N SER A 430 13.19 10.07 -11.90
CA SER A 430 13.67 8.69 -12.03
C SER A 430 14.49 8.31 -10.80
N ALA A 431 14.14 7.18 -10.19
CA ALA A 431 14.93 6.55 -9.14
C ALA A 431 16.14 5.82 -9.72
N ILE A 432 16.11 5.49 -11.01
CA ILE A 432 17.16 4.76 -11.70
C ILE A 432 18.22 5.74 -12.19
N ASP A 433 19.48 5.43 -11.87
CA ASP A 433 20.64 6.12 -12.40
C ASP A 433 20.96 5.63 -13.82
N SER A 434 20.96 6.55 -14.78
CA SER A 434 21.13 6.23 -16.21
C SER A 434 22.50 5.69 -16.57
N GLY A 435 23.53 5.88 -15.72
CA GLY A 435 24.86 5.33 -15.95
C GLY A 435 25.01 3.88 -15.48
N THR A 436 24.13 3.40 -14.60
CA THR A 436 24.26 2.08 -13.96
C THR A 436 23.03 1.17 -14.12
N SER A 437 21.89 1.71 -14.54
CA SER A 437 20.59 1.03 -14.54
C SER A 437 20.19 0.45 -13.17
N ARG A 438 20.68 1.05 -12.07
CA ARG A 438 20.32 0.70 -10.69
C ARG A 438 19.76 1.90 -9.96
N LEU A 439 19.17 1.66 -8.78
CA LEU A 439 18.68 2.73 -7.92
C LEU A 439 19.80 3.71 -7.58
N ARG A 440 19.49 5.01 -7.64
CA ARG A 440 20.39 6.07 -7.22
C ARG A 440 20.73 5.92 -5.74
N VAL A 441 22.02 6.01 -5.43
CA VAL A 441 22.52 5.99 -4.06
C VAL A 441 22.87 7.43 -3.65
N VAL A 442 22.29 7.88 -2.54
CA VAL A 442 22.48 9.22 -1.99
C VAL A 442 22.80 9.13 -0.50
N THR A 443 23.41 10.17 0.06
CA THR A 443 23.79 10.23 1.48
C THR A 443 22.72 10.85 2.38
N ASP A 444 21.80 11.63 1.83
CA ASP A 444 20.68 12.19 2.59
C ASP A 444 19.67 11.10 2.96
N SER A 445 19.46 10.93 4.27
CA SER A 445 18.59 9.91 4.84
C SER A 445 17.24 10.46 5.31
N ARG A 446 16.93 11.75 5.12
CA ARG A 446 15.72 12.37 5.71
C ARG A 446 14.42 11.74 5.23
N PHE A 447 14.39 11.30 3.98
CA PHE A 447 13.25 10.58 3.40
C PHE A 447 13.59 9.10 3.14
N ALA A 448 14.68 8.58 3.70
CA ALA A 448 15.09 7.23 3.39
C ALA A 448 14.16 6.17 3.99
N THR A 449 14.02 5.06 3.29
CA THR A 449 13.49 3.82 3.87
C THR A 449 14.39 3.33 5.00
N THR A 450 13.85 2.54 5.92
CA THR A 450 14.63 1.96 7.02
C THR A 450 15.69 1.02 6.43
N PRO A 451 16.99 1.26 6.66
CA PRO A 451 18.05 0.42 6.11
C PRO A 451 17.98 -1.01 6.66
N ASN A 452 18.29 -2.00 5.83
CA ASN A 452 18.35 -3.42 6.21
C ASN A 452 17.03 -4.00 6.75
N VAL A 453 15.90 -3.54 6.23
CA VAL A 453 14.56 -3.98 6.59
C VAL A 453 13.78 -4.36 5.31
N PRO A 454 13.24 -5.58 5.22
CA PRO A 454 13.06 -6.57 6.29
C PRO A 454 14.31 -7.42 6.60
N ASP A 455 15.28 -7.45 5.71
CA ASP A 455 16.50 -8.24 5.84
C ASP A 455 17.74 -7.42 5.50
N SER A 456 18.90 -7.89 5.96
CA SER A 456 20.20 -7.28 5.66
C SER A 456 20.41 -7.10 4.16
N GLY A 457 20.76 -5.88 3.74
CA GLY A 457 20.98 -5.52 2.34
C GLY A 457 19.72 -5.05 1.59
N HIS A 458 18.53 -5.09 2.21
CA HIS A 458 17.28 -4.66 1.59
C HIS A 458 16.63 -3.52 2.39
N SER A 459 15.87 -2.63 1.74
CA SER A 459 15.28 -1.46 2.40
C SER A 459 13.95 -1.12 1.76
N LEU A 460 12.89 -1.79 2.22
CA LEU A 460 11.56 -1.74 1.62
C LEU A 460 10.66 -0.73 2.33
N PHE A 461 10.00 0.11 1.54
CA PHE A 461 9.03 1.10 2.02
C PHE A 461 7.92 0.50 2.89
N ARG A 462 7.32 -0.63 2.48
CA ARG A 462 6.23 -1.31 3.21
C ARG A 462 6.59 -1.88 4.59
N PHE A 463 7.90 -1.95 4.91
CA PHE A 463 8.39 -2.39 6.22
C PHE A 463 9.13 -1.27 6.97
N SER A 464 9.17 -0.06 6.40
CA SER A 464 9.89 1.06 6.97
C SER A 464 9.05 1.80 7.99
N THR A 465 9.66 2.18 9.10
CA THR A 465 9.04 2.99 10.16
C THR A 465 9.62 4.40 10.19
N GLY A 466 8.88 5.32 10.81
CA GLY A 466 9.31 6.70 10.99
C GLY A 466 8.89 7.27 12.34
N HIS A 467 7.97 8.25 12.31
CA HIS A 467 7.58 9.01 13.48
C HIS A 467 6.77 8.16 14.47
N GLY A 468 7.32 7.92 15.68
CA GLY A 468 6.65 7.16 16.73
C GLY A 468 6.41 5.69 16.39
N ASP A 469 7.35 5.07 15.67
CA ASP A 469 7.29 3.68 15.17
C ASP A 469 6.09 3.40 14.23
N LEU A 470 5.42 4.44 13.75
CA LEU A 470 4.43 4.31 12.70
C LEU A 470 5.10 3.89 11.40
N GLN A 471 4.44 2.98 10.69
CA GLN A 471 4.84 2.54 9.37
C GLN A 471 4.71 3.70 8.38
N CYS A 472 5.62 3.76 7.40
CA CYS A 472 5.54 4.77 6.36
C CYS A 472 4.17 4.73 5.65
N GLU A 473 3.64 3.54 5.39
CA GLU A 473 2.34 3.34 4.75
C GLU A 473 1.15 3.84 5.60
N ALA A 474 1.27 3.88 6.93
CA ALA A 474 0.23 4.41 7.81
C ALA A 474 -0.05 5.91 7.55
N CYS A 475 0.97 6.66 7.11
CA CYS A 475 0.85 8.08 6.79
C CYS A 475 0.78 8.34 5.27
N HIS A 476 1.55 7.58 4.49
CA HIS A 476 1.71 7.80 3.06
C HIS A 476 0.73 7.01 2.21
N GLY A 477 0.08 5.96 2.72
CA GLY A 477 -0.67 4.99 1.93
C GLY A 477 0.24 3.94 1.28
N ALA A 478 -0.38 3.00 0.56
CA ALA A 478 0.29 1.84 0.00
C ALA A 478 1.31 2.19 -1.10
N THR A 479 2.34 1.35 -1.29
CA THR A 479 3.45 1.58 -2.24
C THR A 479 3.06 2.19 -3.61
N HIS A 480 2.09 1.61 -4.33
CA HIS A 480 1.64 2.14 -5.63
C HIS A 480 0.42 3.10 -5.58
N ALA A 481 -0.11 3.33 -4.38
CA ALA A 481 -1.26 4.19 -4.12
C ALA A 481 -0.94 5.29 -3.08
N VAL A 482 0.34 5.67 -2.96
CA VAL A 482 0.79 6.73 -2.05
C VAL A 482 -0.03 7.99 -2.27
N TYR A 483 -0.50 8.59 -1.19
CA TYR A 483 -1.43 9.69 -1.23
C TYR A 483 -0.86 10.99 -1.83
N PRO A 484 -1.69 11.79 -2.51
CA PRO A 484 -3.06 11.45 -2.91
C PRO A 484 -3.06 10.42 -4.05
N SER A 485 -3.99 9.47 -3.99
CA SER A 485 -4.27 8.55 -5.08
C SER A 485 -5.24 9.19 -6.08
N SER A 486 -5.15 8.81 -7.35
CA SER A 486 -6.17 9.16 -8.35
C SER A 486 -7.47 8.36 -8.22
N HIS A 487 -7.52 7.36 -7.33
CA HIS A 487 -8.73 6.59 -7.04
C HIS A 487 -9.27 6.95 -5.65
N GLU A 488 -10.56 7.30 -5.58
CA GLU A 488 -11.15 7.92 -4.38
C GLU A 488 -11.21 6.97 -3.18
N ASN A 489 -11.46 5.67 -3.40
CA ASN A 489 -11.47 4.68 -2.32
C ASN A 489 -10.15 4.63 -1.53
N ASP A 490 -9.00 4.88 -2.16
CA ASP A 490 -7.72 4.91 -1.42
C ASP A 490 -7.66 6.12 -0.47
N ASN A 491 -8.20 7.26 -0.90
CA ASN A 491 -8.07 8.53 -0.20
C ASN A 491 -8.95 8.61 1.06
N VAL A 492 -9.95 7.74 1.18
CA VAL A 492 -10.92 7.66 2.29
C VAL A 492 -10.26 7.76 3.66
N LEU A 493 -9.22 6.97 3.91
CA LEU A 493 -8.52 6.99 5.21
C LEU A 493 -7.91 8.37 5.46
N SER A 494 -7.13 8.88 4.52
CA SER A 494 -6.46 10.17 4.67
C SER A 494 -7.47 11.30 4.92
N VAL A 495 -8.59 11.32 4.18
CA VAL A 495 -9.66 12.31 4.37
C VAL A 495 -10.26 12.19 5.77
N SER A 496 -10.49 10.97 6.26
CA SER A 496 -11.05 10.77 7.61
C SER A 496 -10.13 11.28 8.73
N LEU A 497 -8.81 11.19 8.53
CA LEU A 497 -7.81 11.56 9.54
C LEU A 497 -7.47 13.04 9.57
N GLN A 498 -7.51 13.74 8.43
CA GLN A 498 -7.08 15.16 8.36
C GLN A 498 -8.03 16.09 7.60
N GLY A 499 -9.14 15.57 7.06
CA GLY A 499 -10.18 16.32 6.37
C GLY A 499 -9.86 16.68 4.91
N TYR A 500 -8.81 16.10 4.32
CA TYR A 500 -8.48 16.23 2.90
C TYR A 500 -7.62 15.05 2.43
N ARG A 501 -7.64 14.75 1.13
CA ARG A 501 -6.80 13.69 0.56
C ARG A 501 -5.33 14.10 0.47
N GLY A 502 -4.44 13.19 0.81
CA GLY A 502 -3.00 13.44 0.76
C GLY A 502 -2.27 12.70 1.88
N THR A 503 -0.94 12.72 1.85
CA THR A 503 -0.13 12.19 2.95
C THR A 503 -0.61 12.79 4.27
N VAL A 504 -0.83 11.95 5.29
CA VAL A 504 -1.28 12.38 6.61
C VAL A 504 -0.17 13.22 7.24
N LYS A 505 -0.44 14.51 7.47
CA LYS A 505 0.56 15.46 7.97
C LYS A 505 0.04 16.50 8.96
N GLU A 506 -1.27 16.56 9.20
CA GLU A 506 -1.81 17.38 10.28
C GLU A 506 -1.56 16.68 11.62
N CYS A 507 -0.83 17.32 12.54
CA CYS A 507 -0.44 16.69 13.80
C CYS A 507 -1.65 16.20 14.62
N THR A 508 -2.76 16.93 14.55
CA THR A 508 -4.00 16.60 15.26
C THR A 508 -4.69 15.33 14.75
N ALA A 509 -4.24 14.76 13.62
CA ALA A 509 -4.69 13.44 13.17
C ALA A 509 -4.32 12.33 14.17
N CYS A 510 -3.17 12.46 14.85
CA CYS A 510 -2.65 11.44 15.78
C CYS A 510 -2.39 11.99 17.19
N HIS A 511 -2.33 13.31 17.37
CA HIS A 511 -2.16 13.96 18.67
C HIS A 511 -3.47 14.60 19.13
N ALA A 512 -3.79 14.53 20.42
CA ALA A 512 -4.98 15.17 20.98
C ALA A 512 -4.92 16.70 20.87
N THR A 513 -3.71 17.26 20.93
CA THR A 513 -3.43 18.68 20.69
C THR A 513 -2.22 18.81 19.77
N GLU A 514 -2.15 19.89 18.98
CA GLU A 514 -0.99 20.12 18.10
C GLU A 514 0.27 20.36 18.96
N PRO A 515 1.30 19.49 18.87
CA PRO A 515 2.54 19.69 19.61
C PRO A 515 3.25 20.96 19.13
N THR A 516 4.03 21.60 20.00
CA THR A 516 4.95 22.69 19.61
C THR A 516 6.37 22.14 19.48
N THR A 517 6.91 22.08 18.27
CA THR A 517 8.24 21.54 17.98
C THR A 517 8.87 22.18 16.75
N THR A 518 10.20 22.20 16.70
CA THR A 518 11.01 22.68 15.57
C THR A 518 11.45 21.55 14.64
N THR A 519 11.64 20.33 15.17
CA THR A 519 12.16 19.19 14.38
C THR A 519 11.59 17.83 14.83
N GLY A 520 10.63 17.82 15.76
CA GLY A 520 10.09 16.58 16.35
C GLY A 520 9.05 15.86 15.49
N GLY A 521 8.59 16.47 14.40
CA GLY A 521 7.68 15.83 13.45
C GLY A 521 8.39 14.88 12.48
N PRO A 522 7.63 14.15 11.65
CA PRO A 522 8.18 13.29 10.61
C PRO A 522 9.12 14.08 9.69
N HIS A 523 10.22 13.46 9.24
CA HIS A 523 11.22 14.08 8.36
C HIS A 523 11.85 15.38 8.90
N GLY A 524 11.81 15.59 10.23
CA GLY A 524 12.28 16.81 10.86
C GLY A 524 11.32 17.99 10.71
N MET A 525 10.04 17.74 10.45
CA MET A 525 9.03 18.78 10.34
C MET A 525 8.78 19.48 11.68
N HIS A 526 8.56 20.79 11.62
CA HIS A 526 8.05 21.60 12.72
C HIS A 526 6.52 21.63 12.73
N THR A 527 5.96 22.12 13.83
CA THR A 527 4.53 22.44 13.98
C THR A 527 4.03 23.36 12.87
N THR A 528 2.82 23.19 12.35
CA THR A 528 2.34 23.99 11.20
C THR A 528 1.20 24.95 11.51
N GLY A 529 0.73 25.00 12.76
CA GLY A 529 -0.33 25.91 13.20
C GLY A 529 0.15 27.24 13.78
N GLN A 530 -0.80 28.00 14.33
CA GLN A 530 -0.57 29.34 14.90
C GLN A 530 0.46 29.34 16.05
N GLY A 531 0.61 28.23 16.77
CA GLY A 531 1.64 28.06 17.79
C GLY A 531 3.05 28.21 17.23
N TRP A 532 3.31 27.68 16.03
CA TRP A 532 4.58 27.87 15.33
C TRP A 532 4.80 29.33 14.96
N ILE A 533 3.80 29.97 14.33
CA ILE A 533 3.90 31.37 13.90
C ILE A 533 4.29 32.29 15.07
N ARG A 534 3.77 32.04 16.28
CA ARG A 534 4.13 32.83 17.48
C ARG A 534 5.55 32.58 18.00
N ASN A 535 6.12 31.39 17.77
CA ASN A 535 7.34 30.94 18.47
C ASN A 535 8.52 30.67 17.53
N HIS A 536 8.35 30.75 16.21
CA HIS A 536 9.39 30.41 15.22
C HIS A 536 10.56 31.40 15.17
N GLN A 537 10.45 32.57 15.81
CA GLN A 537 11.51 33.58 15.87
C GLN A 537 12.80 33.01 16.42
N SER A 538 12.75 32.35 17.59
CA SER A 538 13.95 31.81 18.24
C SER A 538 14.66 30.76 17.37
N PRO A 539 13.99 29.72 16.82
CA PRO A 539 14.59 28.85 15.82
C PRO A 539 15.20 29.57 14.61
N GLY A 540 14.49 30.56 14.08
CA GLY A 540 14.94 31.36 12.93
C GLY A 540 16.19 32.19 13.21
N GLU A 541 16.30 32.78 14.40
CA GLU A 541 17.47 33.56 14.84
C GLU A 541 18.67 32.67 15.15
N ASN A 542 18.44 31.52 15.79
CA ASN A 542 19.50 30.61 16.22
C ASN A 542 20.19 29.88 15.06
N ASN A 543 19.42 29.37 14.09
CA ASN A 543 19.98 28.64 12.96
C ASN A 543 19.07 28.71 11.73
N ARG A 544 19.01 29.89 11.10
CA ARG A 544 18.21 30.11 9.89
C ARG A 544 18.53 29.11 8.76
N SER A 545 19.81 28.73 8.60
CA SER A 545 20.24 27.78 7.56
C SER A 545 19.59 26.40 7.69
N SER A 546 19.19 25.98 8.89
CA SER A 546 18.49 24.71 9.08
C SER A 546 17.13 24.65 8.36
N CYS A 547 16.49 25.80 8.14
CA CYS A 547 15.20 25.91 7.45
C CYS A 547 15.34 25.72 5.94
N ALA A 548 16.53 25.97 5.38
CA ALA A 548 16.76 26.03 3.94
C ALA A 548 16.50 24.69 3.22
N TYR A 549 16.62 23.57 3.93
CA TYR A 549 16.31 22.25 3.36
C TYR A 549 14.85 22.16 2.88
N CYS A 550 13.90 22.64 3.69
CA CYS A 550 12.47 22.59 3.36
C CYS A 550 11.98 23.86 2.67
N HIS A 551 12.55 25.02 3.02
CA HIS A 551 12.09 26.33 2.56
C HIS A 551 12.95 26.94 1.44
N GLY A 552 13.97 26.22 0.97
CA GLY A 552 14.89 26.69 -0.07
C GLY A 552 15.99 27.59 0.49
N THR A 553 17.11 27.67 -0.22
CA THR A 553 18.25 28.52 0.17
C THR A 553 17.92 30.02 0.09
N ASP A 554 16.88 30.38 -0.67
CA ASP A 554 16.35 31.74 -0.76
C ASP A 554 15.24 32.02 0.27
N TYR A 555 14.76 30.99 0.98
CA TYR A 555 13.66 31.04 1.96
C TYR A 555 12.29 31.43 1.37
N ARG A 556 12.05 31.20 0.07
CA ARG A 556 10.75 31.45 -0.59
C ARG A 556 9.80 30.24 -0.57
N GLY A 557 10.22 29.16 0.05
CA GLY A 557 9.47 27.91 0.11
C GLY A 557 9.80 26.98 -1.07
N THR A 558 9.68 25.68 -0.81
CA THR A 558 9.77 24.61 -1.83
C THR A 558 8.48 23.80 -1.83
N TYR A 559 8.42 22.72 -2.62
CA TYR A 559 7.32 21.76 -2.52
C TYR A 559 7.19 21.12 -1.13
N LEU A 560 8.27 21.12 -0.32
CA LEU A 560 8.26 20.60 1.05
C LEU A 560 7.51 21.52 2.03
N SER A 561 7.46 22.83 1.75
CA SER A 561 6.75 23.80 2.59
C SER A 561 5.33 24.11 2.09
N GLU A 562 4.79 23.27 1.20
CA GLU A 562 3.46 23.46 0.60
C GLU A 562 2.33 23.16 1.60
N VAL A 563 1.40 24.10 1.79
CA VAL A 563 0.16 23.82 2.53
C VAL A 563 -0.81 23.01 1.64
N ARG A 564 -1.45 21.99 2.19
CA ARG A 564 -2.42 21.15 1.43
C ARG A 564 -3.87 21.55 1.65
N LYS A 565 -4.12 22.32 2.71
CA LYS A 565 -5.39 22.95 3.02
C LYS A 565 -5.14 24.43 3.23
N ALA A 566 -6.13 25.26 2.91
CA ALA A 566 -6.06 26.68 3.22
C ALA A 566 -5.81 26.89 4.72
N LYS A 567 -4.86 27.77 5.06
CA LYS A 567 -4.52 28.13 6.44
C LYS A 567 -4.49 29.64 6.58
N SER A 568 -4.96 30.14 7.70
CA SER A 568 -4.95 31.57 8.05
C SER A 568 -4.20 31.73 9.36
N PHE A 569 -3.29 32.70 9.41
CA PHE A 569 -2.46 32.98 10.57
C PHE A 569 -2.57 34.45 10.96
N SER A 570 -2.63 34.69 12.27
CA SER A 570 -2.49 36.03 12.83
C SER A 570 -1.01 36.36 13.01
N VAL A 571 -0.57 37.46 12.41
CA VAL A 571 0.82 37.95 12.42
C VAL A 571 0.79 39.44 12.75
N GLU A 572 1.25 39.82 13.93
CA GLU A 572 1.41 41.24 14.35
C GLU A 572 0.17 42.13 14.08
N GLY A 573 -1.03 41.62 14.42
CA GLY A 573 -2.29 42.34 14.21
C GLY A 573 -2.84 42.30 12.79
N SER A 574 -2.16 41.63 11.85
CA SER A 574 -2.63 41.35 10.50
C SER A 574 -2.96 39.86 10.32
N THR A 575 -3.75 39.52 9.30
CA THR A 575 -4.02 38.13 8.91
C THR A 575 -3.30 37.81 7.61
N VAL A 576 -2.52 36.74 7.61
CA VAL A 576 -1.89 36.18 6.41
C VAL A 576 -2.62 34.89 6.04
N ASN A 577 -3.05 34.79 4.78
CA ASN A 577 -3.81 33.66 4.26
C ASN A 577 -2.96 32.88 3.25
N PHE A 578 -2.99 31.56 3.38
CA PHE A 578 -2.43 30.62 2.42
C PHE A 578 -3.56 29.80 1.82
N VAL A 579 -3.54 29.64 0.50
CA VAL A 579 -4.44 28.71 -0.20
C VAL A 579 -3.81 27.33 -0.32
N ALA A 580 -4.61 26.28 -0.48
CA ALA A 580 -4.09 24.95 -0.75
C ALA A 580 -3.16 24.96 -1.99
N GLY A 581 -2.03 24.26 -1.90
CA GLY A 581 -1.00 24.23 -2.94
C GLY A 581 0.03 25.36 -2.86
N GLN A 582 -0.15 26.35 -1.97
CA GLN A 582 0.78 27.45 -1.81
C GLN A 582 2.00 27.04 -0.97
N ARG A 583 3.19 27.36 -1.45
CA ARG A 583 4.44 27.19 -0.69
C ARG A 583 4.58 28.28 0.37
N VAL A 584 5.02 27.90 1.56
CA VAL A 584 5.29 28.84 2.65
C VAL A 584 6.77 29.21 2.65
N GLY A 585 7.07 30.50 2.52
CA GLY A 585 8.39 31.10 2.72
C GLY A 585 8.42 32.02 3.94
N CYS A 586 9.53 32.74 4.10
CA CYS A 586 9.67 33.77 5.14
C CYS A 586 9.03 35.10 4.72
N TYR A 587 9.02 35.42 3.43
CA TYR A 587 8.77 36.79 2.94
C TYR A 587 7.30 37.12 2.73
N GLU A 588 6.41 36.13 2.86
CA GLU A 588 4.97 36.36 2.97
C GLU A 588 4.64 37.18 4.23
N CYS A 589 5.48 37.12 5.27
CA CYS A 589 5.29 37.82 6.53
C CYS A 589 6.41 38.84 6.85
N HIS A 590 7.64 38.58 6.41
CA HIS A 590 8.84 39.36 6.73
C HIS A 590 9.42 40.08 5.50
N ASN A 591 10.33 41.03 5.74
CA ASN A 591 11.01 41.74 4.65
C ASN A 591 12.03 40.86 3.93
N GLY A 592 11.92 40.79 2.60
CA GLY A 592 12.87 40.12 1.73
C GLY A 592 14.20 40.88 1.60
N PRO A 593 15.29 40.18 1.25
CA PRO A 593 16.62 40.79 1.07
C PRO A 593 16.68 41.85 -0.04
N SER A 594 15.67 41.94 -0.92
CA SER A 594 15.57 42.94 -2.00
C SER A 594 14.41 43.93 -1.79
N GLY A 595 13.86 44.05 -0.57
CA GLY A 595 12.74 44.95 -0.26
C GLY A 595 11.37 44.46 -0.70
N ASP A 596 11.28 43.21 -1.13
CA ASP A 596 10.08 42.47 -1.56
C ASP A 596 9.21 41.97 -0.38
N GLY A 597 9.29 42.66 0.75
CA GLY A 597 8.53 42.39 1.98
C GLY A 597 7.10 42.92 1.98
N ARG A 598 6.19 42.14 2.60
CA ARG A 598 4.75 42.40 2.86
C ARG A 598 3.98 42.99 1.68
N GLY A 599 3.36 42.10 0.90
CA GLY A 599 2.32 42.47 -0.07
C GLY A 599 2.74 42.43 -1.53
N GLY A 600 3.98 42.02 -1.84
CA GLY A 600 4.34 41.63 -3.19
C GLY A 600 3.59 40.36 -3.59
N THR A 601 2.81 40.41 -4.67
CA THR A 601 2.33 39.22 -5.38
C THR A 601 3.56 38.47 -5.89
N LEU A 602 4.15 37.61 -5.05
CA LEU A 602 5.04 36.58 -5.56
C LEU A 602 4.24 35.82 -6.63
N PRO A 603 4.77 35.65 -7.86
CA PRO A 603 4.05 34.93 -8.91
C PRO A 603 3.63 33.59 -8.33
N ALA A 604 2.35 33.26 -8.47
CA ALA A 604 1.67 32.17 -7.79
C ALA A 604 2.62 30.98 -7.59
N ASN A 605 3.23 30.89 -6.40
CA ASN A 605 4.06 29.77 -5.98
C ASN A 605 3.11 28.64 -5.52
N ILE A 606 2.08 28.43 -6.35
CA ILE A 606 0.95 27.54 -6.14
C ILE A 606 1.14 26.41 -7.12
N ASN A 607 1.19 25.20 -6.60
CA ASN A 607 1.22 24.02 -7.44
C ASN A 607 -0.09 23.93 -8.26
N PRO A 608 -0.04 23.98 -9.60
CA PRO A 608 -1.24 24.01 -10.45
C PRO A 608 -2.11 22.76 -10.30
N ALA A 609 -1.55 21.63 -9.84
CA ALA A 609 -2.30 20.42 -9.49
C ALA A 609 -3.35 20.67 -8.38
N TYR A 610 -3.21 21.75 -7.62
CA TYR A 610 -4.14 22.20 -6.58
C TYR A 610 -4.77 23.57 -6.88
N ALA A 611 -4.17 24.38 -7.77
CA ALA A 611 -4.67 25.71 -8.13
C ALA A 611 -5.92 25.68 -9.04
N GLY A 612 -6.10 24.62 -9.85
CA GLY A 612 -7.23 24.48 -10.78
C GLY A 612 -8.51 23.90 -10.15
N ALA A 613 -8.52 23.57 -8.87
CA ALA A 613 -9.62 22.90 -8.18
C ALA A 613 -10.76 23.83 -7.71
N ALA A 614 -10.72 25.11 -8.07
CA ALA A 614 -11.78 26.08 -7.74
C ALA A 614 -13.06 25.91 -8.58
N GLY A 615 -13.10 24.94 -9.51
CA GLY A 615 -14.28 24.60 -10.30
C GLY A 615 -14.52 23.09 -10.37
N THR A 616 -15.30 22.56 -9.43
CA THR A 616 -16.23 21.43 -9.62
C THR A 616 -15.73 19.98 -9.86
N SER A 617 -14.62 19.51 -9.28
CA SER A 617 -14.45 18.02 -9.17
C SER A 617 -13.84 17.54 -7.86
N LEU A 618 -12.76 18.17 -7.39
CA LEU A 618 -12.02 17.70 -6.22
C LEU A 618 -12.74 17.97 -4.88
N LEU A 619 -13.42 19.12 -4.76
CA LEU A 619 -14.25 19.42 -3.58
C LEU A 619 -15.50 18.54 -3.53
N GLN A 620 -16.03 18.09 -4.68
CA GLN A 620 -17.17 17.18 -4.72
C GLN A 620 -16.76 15.76 -4.33
N ALA A 621 -15.59 15.30 -4.77
CA ALA A 621 -15.02 14.02 -4.34
C ALA A 621 -14.73 14.02 -2.83
N ASP A 622 -14.07 15.06 -2.32
CA ASP A 622 -13.81 15.19 -0.87
C ASP A 622 -15.15 15.26 -0.09
N GLN A 623 -16.18 15.95 -0.61
CA GLN A 623 -17.50 16.02 0.01
C GLN A 623 -18.27 14.68 -0.04
N ALA A 624 -18.18 13.93 -1.13
CA ALA A 624 -18.78 12.61 -1.26
C ALA A 624 -18.14 11.62 -0.27
N ILE A 625 -16.82 11.65 -0.15
CA ILE A 625 -16.07 10.89 0.84
C ILE A 625 -16.50 11.28 2.26
N LEU A 626 -16.59 12.58 2.57
CA LEU A 626 -17.06 13.05 3.86
C LEU A 626 -18.47 12.55 4.19
N ASN A 627 -19.38 12.56 3.22
CA ASN A 627 -20.75 12.06 3.41
C ASN A 627 -20.76 10.54 3.70
N TRP A 628 -19.91 9.77 3.02
CA TRP A 628 -19.79 8.33 3.22
C TRP A 628 -19.08 7.97 4.54
N LEU A 629 -18.17 8.83 5.03
CA LEU A 629 -17.56 8.69 6.36
C LEU A 629 -18.58 8.85 7.49
N VAL A 630 -19.56 9.75 7.33
CA VAL A 630 -20.59 10.05 8.34
C VAL A 630 -21.74 9.02 8.35
N GLY A 631 -21.72 8.02 7.46
CA GLY A 631 -22.66 6.91 7.50
C GLY A 631 -24.09 7.31 7.12
N LYS A 632 -24.27 7.86 5.92
CA LYS A 632 -25.56 7.74 5.23
C LYS A 632 -25.80 6.31 4.78
#